data_AF-A0A7W7N3T4-F1
#
_entry.id   AF-A0A7W7N3T4-F1
#
_cell.length_a   1.000
_cell.length_b   1.000
_cell.length_c   1.000
_cell.angle_alpha   90.00
_cell.angle_beta   90.00
_cell.angle_gamma   90.00
#
_symmetry.space_group_name_H-M   'P 1'
#
loop_
_entity.id
_entity.type
_entity.pdbx_description
1 polymer ?
#
loop_
_entity_poly.entity_id
_entity_poly.type
_entity_poly.pdbx_seq_one_letter_code
_entity_poly.pdbx_strand_id
1 'polypeptide(L)' 'MEDAGFSWTISRVGETWNWAVADPIAGAALVAGQAPSRAVAAAMVVRALVRGMTEHAPRELAA' A
#
# COMPACT_ATOMS: atom_id res chain seq x y z
N MET A 1 -0.98 -21.62 -4.28
CA MET A 1 -1.44 -20.30 -4.75
C MET A 1 -1.11 -19.33 -3.63
N GLU A 2 0.18 -18.99 -3.57
CA GLU A 2 0.75 -18.12 -2.55
C GLU A 2 0.75 -16.71 -3.14
N ASP A 3 -0.43 -16.10 -3.22
CA ASP A 3 -0.51 -14.67 -3.45
C ASP A 3 0.00 -14.01 -2.17
N ALA A 4 1.24 -13.53 -2.19
CA ALA A 4 1.83 -12.73 -1.11
C ALA A 4 1.09 -11.38 -1.07
N GLY A 5 -0.13 -11.38 -0.53
CA GLY A 5 -1.01 -10.22 -0.49
C GLY A 5 -0.45 -9.14 0.41
N PHE A 6 -0.49 -7.87 -0.02
CA PHE A 6 0.01 -6.76 0.79
C PHE A 6 -0.79 -6.57 2.10
N SER A 7 -0.07 -6.23 3.17
CA SER A 7 -0.69 -5.77 4.43
C SER A 7 -0.73 -4.25 4.47
N TRP A 8 -1.71 -3.66 5.15
CA TRP A 8 -1.81 -2.21 5.31
C TRP A 8 -2.39 -1.82 6.66
N THR A 9 -2.05 -0.62 7.13
CA THR A 9 -2.58 -0.06 8.37
C THR A 9 -3.04 1.38 8.16
N ILE A 10 -4.11 1.76 8.85
CA ILE A 10 -4.57 3.15 8.96
C ILE A 10 -4.90 3.40 10.42
N SER A 11 -4.24 4.37 11.04
CA SER A 11 -4.42 4.71 12.45
C SER A 11 -4.51 6.22 12.63
N ARG A 12 -5.27 6.66 13.63
CA ARG A 12 -5.40 8.08 13.96
C ARG A 12 -4.31 8.48 14.94
N VAL A 13 -3.60 9.58 14.65
CA VAL A 13 -2.62 10.19 15.55
C VAL A 13 -2.94 11.69 15.65
N GLY A 14 -3.50 12.08 16.80
CA GLY A 14 -4.04 13.42 17.01
C GLY A 14 -5.15 13.75 16.01
N GLU A 15 -4.92 14.82 15.23
CA GLU A 15 -5.85 15.28 14.19
C GLU A 15 -5.57 14.67 12.81
N THR A 16 -4.50 13.87 12.69
CA THR A 16 -4.07 13.27 11.42
C THR A 16 -4.28 11.76 11.41
N TRP A 17 -4.20 11.19 10.20
CA TRP A 17 -4.29 9.76 9.95
C TRP A 17 -2.99 9.26 9.37
N ASN A 18 -2.31 8.40 10.10
CA ASN A 18 -1.17 7.66 9.59
C ASN A 18 -1.66 6.50 8.73
N TRP A 19 -0.93 6.22 7.66
CA TRP A 19 -1.18 5.06 6.80
C TRP A 19 0.15 4.42 6.41
N ALA A 20 0.14 3.10 6.21
CA ALA A 20 1.28 2.36 5.71
C ALA A 20 0.83 1.15 4.90
N VAL A 21 1.63 0.78 3.90
CA VAL A 21 1.58 -0.51 3.20
C VAL A 21 2.86 -1.26 3.55
N ALA A 22 2.73 -2.53 3.93
CA ALA A 22 3.83 -3.38 4.35
C ALA A 22 3.89 -4.65 3.51
N ASP A 23 5.11 -5.13 3.31
CA ASP A 23 5.35 -6.46 2.75
C ASP A 23 4.82 -7.52 3.73
N PRO A 24 3.99 -8.46 3.29
CA PRO A 24 3.39 -9.46 4.17
C PRO A 24 4.39 -10.48 4.73
N ILE A 25 5.53 -10.67 4.08
CA ILE A 25 6.55 -11.67 4.45
C ILE A 25 7.55 -11.05 5.42
N ALA A 26 8.01 -9.83 5.14
CA ALA A 26 9.00 -9.12 5.95
C ALA A 26 8.37 -8.25 7.06
N GLY A 27 7.09 -7.90 6.95
CA GLY A 27 6.40 -6.97 7.86
C GLY A 27 6.94 -5.52 7.79
N ALA A 28 7.91 -5.27 6.92
CA ALA A 28 8.53 -3.97 6.73
C ALA A 28 7.60 -3.05 5.92
N ALA A 29 7.46 -1.79 6.38
CA ALA A 29 6.71 -0.78 5.65
C ALA A 29 7.41 -0.47 4.32
N LEU A 30 6.73 -0.75 3.21
CA LEU A 30 7.17 -0.42 1.86
C LEU A 30 6.98 1.08 1.59
N VAL A 31 5.87 1.62 2.09
CA VAL A 31 5.56 3.05 2.02
C VAL A 31 4.64 3.43 3.17
N ALA A 32 4.83 4.64 3.71
CA ALA A 32 3.99 5.19 4.76
C ALA A 32 3.86 6.71 4.62
N GLY A 33 2.84 7.27 5.27
CA GLY A 33 2.64 8.72 5.31
C GLY A 33 1.54 9.14 6.27
N GLN A 34 1.23 10.44 6.26
CA GLN A 34 0.15 11.04 7.03
C GLN A 34 -0.89 11.66 6.09
N ALA A 35 -2.13 11.74 6.54
CA ALA A 35 -3.25 12.30 5.80
C ALA A 35 -4.18 13.11 6.72
N PRO A 36 -4.84 14.15 6.20
CA PRO A 36 -5.76 14.98 6.99
C PRO A 36 -7.07 14.27 7.34
N SER A 37 -7.38 13.15 6.67
CA SER A 37 -8.58 12.37 6.96
C SER A 37 -8.37 10.88 6.66
N ARG A 38 -9.22 10.04 7.26
CA ARG A 38 -9.24 8.59 7.01
C ARG A 38 -9.48 8.26 5.54
N ALA A 39 -10.32 9.04 4.85
CA ALA A 39 -10.62 8.84 3.44
C ALA A 39 -9.39 9.10 2.57
N VAL A 40 -8.61 10.14 2.86
CA VAL A 40 -7.37 10.43 2.15
C VAL A 40 -6.31 9.36 2.44
N ALA A 41 -6.18 8.91 3.70
CA ALA A 41 -5.32 7.78 4.05
C ALA A 41 -5.66 6.51 3.26
N ALA A 42 -6.95 6.17 3.14
CA ALA A 42 -7.41 5.01 2.37
C ALA A 42 -7.09 5.16 0.87
N ALA A 43 -7.32 6.34 0.30
CA ALA A 43 -6.97 6.61 -1.10
C ALA A 43 -5.46 6.46 -1.36
N MET A 44 -4.62 6.85 -0.40
CA MET A 44 -3.17 6.69 -0.50
C MET A 44 -2.73 5.23 -0.43
N VAL A 45 -3.35 4.42 0.44
CA VAL A 45 -3.14 2.97 0.49
C VAL A 45 -3.50 2.34 -0.86
N VAL A 46 -4.68 2.62 -1.41
CA VAL A 46 -5.10 2.08 -2.71
C VAL A 46 -4.14 2.50 -3.82
N ARG A 47 -3.73 3.78 -3.86
CA ARG A 47 -2.76 4.27 -4.83
C ARG A 47 -1.41 3.55 -4.72
N ALA A 48 -0.93 3.29 -3.51
CA ALA A 48 0.31 2.57 -3.26
C ALA A 48 0.22 1.11 -3.74
N LEU A 49 -0.89 0.42 -3.42
CA LEU A 49 -1.15 -0.95 -3.86
C LEU A 49 -1.20 -1.04 -5.39
N VAL A 50 -1.94 -0.15 -6.06
CA VAL A 50 -2.03 -0.13 -7.53
C VAL A 50 -0.67 0.08 -8.17
N ARG A 51 0.16 1.00 -7.64
CA ARG A 51 1.52 1.19 -8.16
C ARG A 51 2.41 -0.03 -7.95
N GLY A 52 2.38 -0.65 -6.77
CA GLY A 52 3.13 -1.89 -6.51
C GLY A 52 2.69 -3.04 -7.42
N MET A 53 1.39 -3.13 -7.73
CA MET A 53 0.85 -4.10 -8.70
C MET A 53 1.30 -3.82 -10.14
N THR A 54 1.60 -2.57 -10.50
CA THR A 54 2.11 -2.22 -11.85
C THR A 54 3.60 -2.51 -12.06
N GLU A 55 4.38 -2.69 -10.99
CA GLU A 55 5.78 -3.13 -11.10
C GLU A 55 5.90 -4.62 -11.49
N HIS A 56 4.77 -5.34 -11.51
CA HIS A 56 4.58 -6.67 -12.10
C HIS A 56 3.63 -6.63 -13.30
N ALA A 57 3.83 -5.70 -14.24
CA ALA A 57 3.26 -5.88 -15.58
C ALA A 57 3.82 -7.19 -16.19
N PRO A 58 2.98 -8.10 -16.74
CA PRO A 58 3.43 -9.40 -17.22
C PRO A 58 4.48 -9.23 -18.32
N ARG A 59 5.55 -10.00 -18.21
CA ARG A 59 6.64 -10.06 -19.18
C ARG A 59 6.26 -10.87 -20.43
N GLU A 60 5.02 -10.71 -20.93
CA GLU A 60 4.49 -11.44 -22.08
C GLU A 60 3.64 -10.53 -22.99
N LEU A 61 4.21 -9.42 -23.42
CA LEU A 61 3.84 -8.76 -24.68
C LEU A 61 5.12 -8.26 -25.37
N ALA A 62 6.09 -9.16 -25.55
CA ALA A 62 7.09 -9.04 -26.59
C ALA A 62 6.73 -10.11 -27.63
N ALA A 63 6.12 -9.64 -28.72
CA ALA A 63 5.78 -10.42 -29.91
C ALA A 63 7.02 -10.97 -30.60
#